data_AF-A0A6J7ZUC2-F1
#
_entry.id   AF-A0A6J7ZUC2-F1
#
_cell.length_a   1.000
_cell.length_b   1.000
_cell.length_c   1.000
_cell.angle_alpha   90.00
_cell.angle_beta   90.00
_cell.angle_gamma   90.00
#
_symmetry.space_group_name_H-M   'P 1'
#
loop_
_entity.id
_entity.type
_entity.pdbx_description
1 polymer ?
#
loop_
_entity_poly.entity_id
_entity_poly.type
_entity_poly.pdbx_seq_one_letter_code
_entity_poly.pdbx_strand_id
1 'polypeptide(L)'
;MKSLFAKYNGDRQQISKCLPRIVKSVVNCYSGNCSDTCRWSITLCNGGIKTSWWNKSINLSSNGLQNGSLKPNKTDKLLIESLLEMKLSQTALNQMQFFSNTNKCESVNRTISTYLPKNKNFSRNAIGRASAAVLKVNNNRDVALAKDSKKL
;
A
#
# COMPACT_ATOMS: atom_id res chain seq x y z
N MET A 1 0.50 5.72 13.04
CA MET A 1 1.18 4.59 12.35
C MET A 1 1.67 5.11 11.00
N LYS A 2 2.97 5.07 10.70
CA LYS A 2 3.51 5.64 9.45
C LYS A 2 3.58 4.54 8.37
N SER A 3 3.15 4.85 7.15
CA SER A 3 3.28 3.92 6.02
C SER A 3 4.75 3.67 5.67
N LEU A 4 5.06 2.54 5.03
CA LEU A 4 6.42 2.24 4.53
C LEU A 4 6.96 3.36 3.62
N PHE A 5 6.08 3.91 2.77
CA PHE A 5 6.38 5.05 1.93
C PHE A 5 6.76 6.29 2.75
N ALA A 6 6.03 6.61 3.81
CA ALA A 6 6.35 7.73 4.69
C ALA A 6 7.64 7.50 5.52
N LYS A 7 7.92 6.25 5.90
CA LYS A 7 9.12 5.90 6.68
C LYS A 7 10.41 6.08 5.88
N TYR A 8 10.40 5.70 4.61
CA TYR A 8 11.56 5.76 3.72
C TYR A 8 11.52 6.96 2.75
N ASN A 9 10.63 7.93 2.98
CA ASN A 9 10.43 9.09 2.11
C ASN A 9 10.28 8.74 0.61
N GLY A 10 9.63 7.60 0.33
CA GLY A 10 9.47 7.08 -1.03
C GLY A 10 10.71 6.44 -1.66
N ASP A 11 11.81 6.25 -0.92
CA ASP A 11 12.99 5.51 -1.41
C ASP A 11 12.65 4.04 -1.65
N ARG A 12 12.49 3.70 -2.93
CA ARG A 12 12.04 2.38 -3.37
C ARG A 12 13.11 1.31 -3.21
N GLN A 13 14.39 1.66 -3.29
CA GLN A 13 15.45 0.67 -3.09
C GLN A 13 15.50 0.23 -1.63
N GLN A 14 15.26 1.15 -0.71
CA GLN A 14 15.16 0.82 0.70
C GLN A 14 13.89 0.04 1.02
N ILE A 15 12.74 0.43 0.45
CA ILE A 15 11.47 -0.30 0.64
C ILE A 15 11.61 -1.73 0.09
N SER A 16 12.12 -1.87 -1.14
CA SER A 16 12.42 -3.15 -1.81
C SER A 16 13.19 -4.12 -0.91
N LYS A 17 14.31 -3.66 -0.36
CA LYS A 17 15.19 -4.46 0.51
C LYS A 17 14.48 -4.94 1.79
N CYS A 18 13.47 -4.20 2.25
CA CYS A 18 12.72 -4.54 3.46
C CYS A 18 11.56 -5.51 3.21
N LEU A 19 11.02 -5.58 1.99
CA LEU A 19 9.82 -6.37 1.68
C LEU A 19 9.95 -7.87 2.00
N PRO A 20 11.04 -8.57 1.63
CA PRO A 20 11.18 -9.99 1.96
C PRO A 20 11.13 -10.25 3.47
N ARG A 21 11.71 -9.33 4.27
CA ARG A 21 11.68 -9.41 5.73
C ARG A 21 10.26 -9.20 6.27
N ILE A 22 9.48 -8.31 5.66
CA ILE A 22 8.08 -8.08 6.01
C ILE A 22 7.25 -9.33 5.74
N VAL A 23 7.36 -9.93 4.55
CA VAL A 23 6.63 -11.14 4.16
C VAL A 23 6.88 -12.26 5.18
N LYS A 24 8.15 -12.57 5.45
CA LYS A 24 8.52 -13.58 6.47
C LYS A 24 7.98 -13.26 7.85
N SER A 25 8.04 -11.99 8.26
CA SER A 25 7.53 -11.56 9.57
C SER A 25 6.02 -11.74 9.66
N VAL A 26 5.26 -11.45 8.59
CA VAL A 26 3.81 -11.62 8.54
C VAL A 26 3.44 -13.10 8.64
N VAL A 27 4.10 -13.98 7.86
CA VAL A 27 3.89 -15.44 7.93
C VAL A 27 4.13 -15.97 9.35
N ASN A 28 5.24 -15.56 9.98
CA ASN A 28 5.54 -15.95 11.35
C ASN A 28 4.50 -15.41 12.35
N CYS A 29 4.02 -14.18 12.12
CA CYS A 29 2.99 -13.58 12.95
C CYS A 29 1.67 -14.36 12.89
N TYR A 30 1.26 -14.88 11.72
CA TYR A 30 0.10 -15.76 11.58
C TYR A 30 0.27 -17.11 12.29
N SER A 31 1.50 -17.60 12.48
CA SER A 31 1.77 -18.78 13.31
C SER A 31 1.79 -18.50 14.82
N GLY A 32 1.45 -17.28 15.22
CA GLY A 32 1.41 -16.83 16.61
C GLY A 32 2.76 -16.33 17.17
N ASN A 33 3.80 -16.32 16.35
CA ASN A 33 5.12 -15.81 16.73
C ASN A 33 5.20 -14.31 16.45
N CYS A 34 4.56 -13.52 17.31
CA CYS A 34 4.63 -12.07 17.28
C CYS A 34 5.80 -11.55 18.15
N SER A 35 7.03 -11.85 17.75
CA SER A 35 8.26 -11.41 18.42
C SER A 35 8.63 -9.95 18.13
N ASP A 36 9.68 -9.45 18.77
CA ASP A 36 10.24 -8.10 18.53
C ASP A 36 10.59 -7.84 17.06
N THR A 37 10.79 -8.89 16.26
CA THR A 37 11.01 -8.75 14.82
C THR A 37 9.88 -8.00 14.13
N CYS A 38 8.61 -8.21 14.53
CA CYS A 38 7.45 -7.48 14.01
C CYS A 38 7.57 -5.96 14.22
N ARG A 39 8.09 -5.52 15.37
CA ARG A 39 8.27 -4.10 15.71
C ARG A 39 9.14 -3.37 14.69
N TRP A 40 10.17 -4.05 14.21
CA TRP A 40 11.19 -3.46 13.34
C TRP A 40 10.90 -3.66 11.86
N SER A 41 10.22 -4.75 11.50
CA SER A 41 9.91 -5.10 10.11
C SER A 41 8.53 -4.62 9.66
N ILE A 42 7.49 -4.77 10.48
CA ILE A 42 6.10 -4.49 10.10
C ILE A 42 5.67 -3.15 10.71
N THR A 43 5.31 -2.18 9.87
CA THR A 43 4.83 -0.86 10.34
C THR A 43 3.51 -0.93 11.12
N LEU A 44 2.77 -2.03 10.98
CA LEU A 44 1.45 -2.26 11.57
C LEU A 44 1.47 -2.96 12.95
N CYS A 45 2.60 -3.50 13.40
CA CYS A 45 2.67 -4.26 14.64
C CYS A 45 3.83 -3.79 15.51
N ASN A 46 3.57 -3.43 16.77
CA ASN A 46 4.61 -3.02 17.71
C ASN A 46 5.40 -4.21 18.31
N GLY A 47 5.13 -5.44 17.85
CA GLY A 47 5.67 -6.67 18.43
C GLY A 47 5.05 -7.00 19.79
N GLY A 48 5.39 -8.16 20.34
CA GLY A 48 4.97 -8.60 21.67
C GLY A 48 3.53 -9.11 21.73
N ILE A 49 3.24 -9.97 22.71
CA ILE A 49 1.94 -10.65 22.83
C ILE A 49 0.81 -9.63 22.97
N LYS A 50 0.84 -8.77 23.99
CA LYS A 50 -0.26 -7.81 24.30
C LYS A 50 -0.53 -6.77 23.22
N THR A 51 0.51 -6.38 22.48
CA THR A 51 0.46 -5.31 21.47
C THR A 51 0.37 -5.81 20.04
N SER A 52 0.36 -7.13 19.86
CA SER A 52 0.18 -7.81 18.57
C SER A 52 -1.21 -7.52 17.96
N TRP A 53 -1.30 -7.66 16.64
CA TRP A 53 -2.58 -7.55 15.94
C TRP A 53 -3.58 -8.65 16.37
N TRP A 54 -3.10 -9.82 16.81
CA TRP A 54 -3.91 -10.90 17.38
C TRP A 54 -4.78 -10.41 18.53
N ASN A 55 -4.17 -9.74 19.51
CA ASN A 55 -4.89 -9.25 20.70
C ASN A 55 -5.66 -7.95 20.46
N LYS A 56 -5.36 -7.23 19.37
CA LYS A 56 -6.11 -6.03 18.97
C LYS A 56 -7.33 -6.34 18.11
N SER A 57 -7.43 -7.55 17.57
CA SER A 57 -8.52 -7.93 16.67
C SER A 57 -9.75 -8.37 17.45
N ILE A 58 -10.79 -7.54 17.40
CA ILE A 58 -12.10 -7.83 18.02
C ILE A 58 -12.71 -9.09 17.41
N ASN A 59 -12.57 -9.29 16.10
CA ASN A 59 -13.16 -10.44 15.41
C ASN A 59 -12.52 -11.77 15.85
N LEU A 60 -11.20 -11.77 16.10
CA LEU A 60 -10.53 -12.98 16.56
C LEU A 60 -10.94 -13.31 18.00
N SER A 61 -10.97 -12.30 18.89
CA SER A 61 -11.38 -12.51 20.28
C SER A 61 -12.84 -12.98 20.38
N SER A 62 -13.76 -12.43 19.58
CA SER A 62 -15.17 -12.83 19.54
C SER A 62 -15.38 -14.27 19.07
N ASN A 63 -14.45 -14.82 18.28
CA ASN A 63 -14.49 -16.22 17.83
C ASN A 63 -13.62 -17.15 18.70
N GLY A 64 -13.12 -16.68 19.85
CA GLY A 64 -12.27 -17.47 20.73
C GLY A 64 -10.88 -17.79 20.16
N LEU A 65 -10.47 -17.10 19.08
CA LEU A 65 -9.15 -17.28 18.48
C LEU A 65 -8.14 -16.40 19.20
N GLN A 66 -7.07 -17.04 19.68
CA GLN A 66 -5.97 -16.39 20.38
C GLN A 66 -4.67 -16.53 19.60
N ASN A 67 -3.63 -15.85 20.09
CA ASN A 67 -2.31 -15.93 19.51
C ASN A 67 -1.82 -17.39 19.43
N GLY A 68 -1.54 -17.88 18.23
CA GLY A 68 -1.12 -19.27 17.99
C GLY A 68 -2.27 -20.29 17.84
N SER A 69 -3.53 -19.85 17.84
CA SER A 69 -4.68 -20.68 17.47
C SER A 69 -4.61 -21.14 16.02
N LEU A 70 -4.08 -20.30 15.13
CA LEU A 70 -3.74 -20.71 13.77
C LEU A 70 -2.38 -21.42 13.79
N LYS A 71 -2.37 -22.69 13.39
CA LYS A 71 -1.18 -23.51 13.22
C LYS A 71 -0.98 -23.82 11.74
N PRO A 72 -0.59 -22.83 10.92
CA PRO A 72 -0.41 -23.03 9.49
C PRO A 72 0.66 -24.09 9.24
N ASN A 73 0.30 -25.08 8.43
CA ASN A 73 1.21 -26.13 7.99
C ASN A 73 2.22 -25.56 6.97
N LYS A 74 3.17 -26.38 6.50
CA LYS A 74 4.19 -25.93 5.54
C LYS A 74 3.56 -25.42 4.22
N THR A 75 2.51 -26.08 3.74
CA THR A 75 1.77 -25.71 2.54
C THR A 75 1.04 -24.38 2.71
N ASP A 76 0.38 -24.16 3.85
CA ASP A 76 -0.31 -22.91 4.17
C ASP A 76 0.67 -21.74 4.21
N LYS A 77 1.87 -21.96 4.79
CA LYS A 77 2.92 -20.94 4.83
C LYS A 77 3.37 -20.53 3.42
N LEU A 78 3.56 -21.51 2.52
CA LEU A 78 3.90 -21.24 1.11
C LEU A 78 2.78 -20.51 0.38
N LEU A 79 1.52 -20.88 0.65
CA LEU A 79 0.36 -20.19 0.10
C LEU A 79 0.32 -18.73 0.57
N ILE A 80 0.47 -18.48 1.86
CA ILE A 80 0.49 -17.12 2.41
C ILE A 80 1.67 -16.32 1.84
N GLU A 81 2.85 -16.92 1.74
CA GLU A 81 4.03 -16.27 1.15
C GLU A 81 3.77 -15.88 -0.31
N SER A 82 3.26 -16.79 -1.15
CA SER A 82 2.93 -16.49 -2.55
C SER A 82 1.84 -15.41 -2.69
N LEU A 83 0.81 -15.44 -1.84
CA LEU A 83 -0.23 -14.42 -1.78
C LEU A 83 0.36 -13.04 -1.44
N LEU A 84 1.28 -13.00 -0.47
CA LEU A 84 1.95 -11.77 -0.07
C LEU A 84 2.91 -11.28 -1.15
N GLU A 85 3.67 -12.16 -1.80
CA GLU A 85 4.59 -11.82 -2.89
C GLU A 85 3.87 -11.20 -4.09
N MET A 86 2.64 -11.62 -4.40
CA MET A 86 1.84 -10.96 -5.45
C MET A 86 1.61 -9.46 -5.17
N LYS A 87 1.63 -9.03 -3.91
CA LYS A 87 1.35 -7.63 -3.51
C LYS A 87 2.58 -6.89 -2.97
N LEU A 88 3.53 -7.62 -2.40
CA LEU A 88 4.71 -7.14 -1.68
C LEU A 88 6.01 -7.59 -2.37
N SER A 89 5.99 -7.75 -3.68
CA SER A 89 7.18 -8.00 -4.50
C SER A 89 7.75 -6.72 -5.10
N GLN A 90 8.99 -6.81 -5.58
CA GLN A 90 9.61 -5.73 -6.33
C GLN A 90 8.83 -5.37 -7.60
N THR A 91 8.29 -6.38 -8.29
CA THR A 91 7.47 -6.19 -9.48
C THR A 91 6.18 -5.46 -9.13
N ALA A 92 5.52 -5.82 -8.03
CA ALA A 92 4.35 -5.10 -7.52
C ALA A 92 4.67 -3.64 -7.14
N LEU A 93 5.80 -3.39 -6.48
CA LEU A 93 6.27 -2.01 -6.21
C LEU A 93 6.49 -1.22 -7.50
N ASN A 94 7.10 -1.84 -8.50
CA ASN A 94 7.34 -1.20 -9.80
C ASN A 94 6.03 -0.96 -10.57
N GLN A 95 5.02 -1.80 -10.44
CA GLN A 95 3.69 -1.54 -11.00
C GLN A 95 2.98 -0.40 -10.25
N MET A 96 3.16 -0.32 -8.93
CA MET A 96 2.66 0.80 -8.12
C MET A 96 3.39 2.12 -8.43
N GLN A 97 4.58 2.10 -9.04
CA GLN A 97 5.39 3.29 -9.38
C GLN A 97 4.59 4.39 -10.07
N PHE A 98 3.79 4.01 -11.06
CA PHE A 98 3.04 4.98 -11.85
C PHE A 98 1.66 5.23 -11.28
N PHE A 99 1.20 4.39 -10.33
CA PHE A 99 -0.20 4.34 -9.89
C PHE A 99 -1.17 4.43 -11.08
N SER A 100 -0.74 3.90 -12.23
CA SER A 100 -1.47 3.91 -13.49
C SER A 100 -2.47 2.77 -13.45
N ASN A 101 -3.39 2.85 -12.50
CA ASN A 101 -4.62 2.08 -12.65
C ASN A 101 -5.42 2.72 -13.79
N THR A 102 -6.26 1.92 -14.45
CA THR A 102 -7.13 2.38 -15.53
C THR A 102 -7.87 3.66 -15.14
N ASN A 103 -8.35 3.72 -13.90
CA ASN A 103 -9.05 4.88 -13.34
C ASN A 103 -8.20 6.17 -13.34
N LYS A 104 -6.89 6.07 -13.06
CA LYS A 104 -5.97 7.22 -13.05
C LYS A 104 -5.68 7.67 -14.47
N CYS A 105 -5.43 6.74 -15.39
CA CYS A 105 -5.26 7.05 -16.80
C CYS A 105 -6.51 7.74 -17.37
N GLU A 106 -7.70 7.21 -17.05
CA GLU A 106 -8.97 7.83 -17.43
C GLU A 106 -9.16 9.22 -16.80
N SER A 107 -8.86 9.38 -15.51
CA SER A 107 -8.97 10.67 -14.82
C SER A 107 -8.06 11.74 -15.44
N VAL A 108 -6.82 11.38 -15.77
CA VAL A 108 -5.88 12.27 -16.46
C VAL A 108 -6.41 12.59 -17.86
N ASN A 109 -6.82 11.59 -18.65
CA ASN A 109 -7.36 11.79 -20.00
C ASN A 109 -8.61 12.67 -20.03
N ARG A 110 -9.55 12.49 -19.08
CA ARG A 110 -10.75 13.33 -18.93
C ARG A 110 -10.36 14.77 -18.57
N THR A 111 -9.40 14.95 -17.67
CA THR A 111 -8.95 16.29 -17.28
C THR A 111 -8.25 17.00 -18.43
N ILE A 112 -7.36 16.32 -19.16
CA ILE A 112 -6.72 16.87 -20.36
C ILE A 112 -7.78 17.24 -21.39
N SER A 113 -8.79 16.38 -21.63
CA SER A 113 -9.88 16.67 -22.58
C SER A 113 -10.71 17.89 -22.17
N THR A 114 -10.79 18.21 -20.88
CA THR A 114 -11.46 19.41 -20.37
C THR A 114 -10.62 20.66 -20.61
N TYR A 115 -9.31 20.56 -20.43
CA TYR A 115 -8.36 21.67 -20.64
C TYR A 115 -8.03 21.89 -22.13
N LEU A 116 -8.09 20.85 -22.94
CA LEU A 116 -7.86 20.83 -24.39
C LEU A 116 -9.03 20.14 -25.09
N PRO A 117 -10.21 20.80 -25.12
CA PRO A 117 -11.36 20.25 -25.81
C PRO A 117 -11.10 20.17 -27.32
N LYS A 118 -11.50 19.06 -27.94
CA LYS A 118 -11.22 18.73 -29.35
C LYS A 118 -11.76 19.75 -30.36
N ASN A 119 -12.73 20.58 -29.95
CA ASN A 119 -13.35 21.61 -30.79
C ASN A 119 -12.66 22.98 -30.69
N LYS A 120 -11.54 23.11 -29.98
CA LYS A 120 -10.77 24.36 -29.89
C LYS A 120 -9.27 24.12 -30.11
N ASN A 121 -8.68 24.92 -30.99
CA ASN A 121 -7.24 24.91 -31.24
C ASN A 121 -6.52 25.91 -30.33
N PHE A 122 -5.45 25.43 -29.68
CA PHE A 122 -4.62 26.21 -28.76
C PHE A 122 -3.16 26.24 -29.22
N SER A 123 -2.91 26.71 -30.45
CA SER A 123 -1.58 26.65 -31.10
C SER A 123 -0.43 27.24 -30.27
N ARG A 124 -0.66 28.32 -29.52
CA ARG A 124 0.38 28.98 -28.71
C ARG A 124 0.56 28.39 -27.32
N ASN A 125 -0.46 27.77 -26.73
CA ASN A 125 -0.46 27.40 -25.31
C ASN A 125 -0.99 25.99 -25.00
N ALA A 126 -1.17 25.13 -26.01
CA ALA A 126 -1.63 23.76 -25.81
C ALA A 126 -0.77 22.97 -24.82
N ILE A 127 0.56 23.07 -24.97
CA ILE A 127 1.52 22.40 -24.08
C ILE A 127 1.37 22.90 -22.64
N GLY A 128 1.31 24.22 -22.44
CA GLY A 128 1.12 24.81 -21.10
C GLY A 128 -0.19 24.39 -20.44
N ARG A 129 -1.27 24.31 -21.22
CA ARG A 129 -2.59 23.84 -20.73
C ARG A 129 -2.58 22.35 -20.37
N ALA A 130 -1.94 21.51 -21.17
CA ALA A 130 -1.77 20.09 -20.86
C ALA A 130 -0.95 19.90 -19.56
N SER A 131 0.18 20.60 -19.44
CA SER A 131 1.04 20.55 -18.25
C SER A 131 0.31 21.03 -16.99
N ALA A 132 -0.47 22.12 -17.09
CA ALA A 132 -1.30 22.61 -15.99
C ALA A 132 -2.38 21.60 -15.57
N ALA A 133 -3.01 20.92 -16.53
CA ALA A 133 -3.98 19.86 -16.26
C ALA A 133 -3.34 18.69 -15.49
N VAL A 134 -2.17 18.23 -15.91
CA VAL A 134 -1.42 17.16 -15.24
C VAL A 134 -0.99 17.59 -13.84
N LEU A 135 -0.45 18.80 -13.69
CA LEU A 135 -0.03 19.35 -12.39
C LEU A 135 -1.20 19.39 -11.41
N LYS A 136 -2.37 19.85 -11.83
CA LYS A 136 -3.60 19.87 -11.01
C LYS A 136 -4.01 18.47 -10.56
N VAL A 137 -3.99 17.49 -11.46
CA VAL A 137 -4.36 16.09 -11.15
C VAL A 137 -3.34 15.40 -10.23
N ASN A 138 -2.09 15.83 -10.26
CA ASN A 138 -1.05 15.35 -9.36
C ASN A 138 -1.14 16.00 -7.98
N ASN A 139 -1.36 17.32 -7.90
CA ASN A 139 -1.43 18.06 -6.64
C ASN A 139 -2.75 17.86 -5.89
N ASN A 140 -3.86 17.59 -6.58
CA ASN A 140 -5.13 17.25 -5.92
C ASN A 140 -5.14 15.86 -5.25
N ARG A 141 -4.03 15.09 -5.31
CA ARG A 141 -3.91 13.81 -4.58
C ARG A 141 -3.97 13.97 -3.07
N ASP A 142 -3.48 15.09 -2.52
CA ASP A 142 -3.41 15.28 -1.07
C ASP A 142 -4.81 15.41 -0.43
N VAL A 143 -5.81 15.87 -1.19
CA VAL A 143 -7.18 16.05 -0.67
C VAL A 143 -7.99 14.75 -0.70
N ALA A 144 -7.70 13.83 -1.61
CA ALA A 144 -8.44 12.56 -1.72
C ALA A 144 -7.99 11.54 -0.66
N LEU A 145 -6.68 11.39 -0.44
CA LEU A 145 -6.14 10.46 0.56
C LEU A 145 -6.44 10.90 2.02
N ALA A 146 -6.55 12.21 2.28
CA ALA A 146 -6.95 12.73 3.57
C ALA A 146 -8.43 12.45 3.94
N LYS A 147 -9.29 12.21 2.95
CA LYS A 147 -10.72 11.91 3.18
C LYS A 147 -10.97 10.42 3.43
N ASP A 148 -10.24 9.53 2.76
CA ASP A 148 -10.37 8.09 2.98
C ASP A 148 -9.75 7.65 4.31
N SER A 149 -8.78 8.40 4.84
CA SER A 149 -8.18 8.18 6.17
C SER A 149 -9.11 8.50 7.36
N LYS A 150 -10.30 9.07 7.11
CA LYS A 150 -11.28 9.45 8.14
C LYS A 150 -12.50 8.52 8.18
N LYS A 151 -12.52 7.44 7.39
CA LYS A 151 -13.66 6.49 7.30
C LYS A 151 -13.34 5.08 7.82
N LEU A 152 -12.26 4.90 8.57
CA LEU A 152 -11.96 3.67 9.31
C LEU A 152 -11.64 3.99 10.77
#